data_AF-A0A356TUX7-F1
#
_entry.id   AF-A0A356TUX7-F1
#
_cell.length_a   1.000
_cell.length_b   1.000
_cell.length_c   1.000
_cell.angle_alpha   90.00
_cell.angle_beta   90.00
_cell.angle_gamma   90.00
#
_symmetry.space_group_name_H-M   'P 1'
#
loop_
_entity.id
_entity.type
_entity.pdbx_description
1 polymer ?
#
loop_
_entity_poly.entity_id
_entity_poly.type
_entity_poly.pdbx_seq_one_letter_code
_entity_poly.pdbx_strand_id
1 'polypeptide(L)'
;DEIEKAHPEVLLALLPLLDEGRLTDGRGRTVDFTNTVIVMTSNLGASAAAGPARRVGFGAAPVETRHGERDRALMSARRALPPELWNRIDE
;
A
#
# COMPACT_ATOMS: atom_id res chain seq x y z
N ASP A 1 8.77 -2.58 4.89
CA ASP A 1 8.28 -3.69 4.06
C ASP A 1 7.07 -4.28 4.76
N GLU A 2 6.04 -4.72 4.03
CA GLU A 2 4.79 -5.29 4.58
C GLU A 2 4.07 -4.36 5.57
N ILE A 3 3.58 -3.22 5.06
CA ILE A 3 2.95 -2.16 5.86
C ILE A 3 1.78 -2.65 6.73
N GLU A 4 1.10 -3.73 6.32
CA GLU A 4 -0.02 -4.33 7.05
C GLU A 4 0.37 -4.96 8.39
N LYS A 5 1.66 -5.26 8.60
CA LYS A 5 2.17 -5.87 9.85
C LYS A 5 2.59 -4.81 10.87
N ALA A 6 2.65 -3.54 10.48
CA ALA A 6 3.07 -2.46 11.35
C ALA A 6 2.00 -2.15 12.41
N HIS A 7 2.44 -1.76 13.60
CA HIS A 7 1.53 -1.27 14.63
C HIS A 7 0.86 0.04 14.16
N PRO A 8 -0.42 0.31 14.48
CA PRO A 8 -1.11 1.53 14.05
C PRO A 8 -0.36 2.82 14.35
N GLU A 9 0.33 2.90 15.49
CA GLU A 9 1.15 4.07 15.85
C GLU A 9 2.31 4.32 14.88
N VAL A 10 2.90 3.27 14.31
CA VAL A 10 3.95 3.41 13.29
C VAL A 10 3.37 3.98 12.00
N LEU A 11 2.17 3.54 11.62
CA LEU A 11 1.47 4.05 10.45
C LEU A 11 1.11 5.53 10.60
N LEU A 12 0.60 5.91 11.77
CA LEU A 12 0.24 7.30 12.08
C LEU A 12 1.47 8.21 12.14
N ALA A 13 2.63 7.70 12.57
CA ALA A 13 3.88 8.45 12.55
C ALA A 13 4.34 8.82 11.13
N LEU A 14 3.86 8.14 10.09
CA LEU A 14 4.19 8.46 8.70
C LEU A 14 3.35 9.58 8.10
N LEU A 15 2.25 10.00 8.75
CA LEU A 15 1.36 11.04 8.20
C LEU A 15 2.08 12.35 7.86
N PRO A 16 2.95 12.92 8.73
CA PRO A 16 3.67 14.15 8.39
C PRO A 16 4.59 13.98 7.16
N LEU A 17 5.12 12.78 6.97
CA LEU A 17 5.98 12.45 5.85
C LEU A 17 5.17 12.38 4.54
N LEU A 18 3.94 11.89 4.57
CA LEU A 18 3.06 11.87 3.39
C LEU A 18 2.43 13.24 3.10
N ASP A 19 2.18 14.05 4.14
CA ASP A 19 1.53 15.36 4.00
C ASP A 19 2.53 16.45 3.61
N GLU A 20 3.64 16.57 4.35
CA GLU A 20 4.60 17.69 4.20
C GLU A 20 5.94 17.27 3.58
N GLY A 21 6.13 15.97 3.33
CA GLY A 21 7.43 15.45 2.94
C GLY A 21 8.48 15.61 4.04
N ARG A 22 8.09 15.66 5.32
CA ARG A 22 9.03 15.80 6.44
C ARG A 22 8.72 14.82 7.55
N LEU A 23 9.76 14.29 8.20
CA LEU A 23 9.62 13.43 9.37
C LEU A 23 10.57 13.85 10.47
N THR A 24 10.06 14.04 11.67
CA THR A 24 10.87 14.29 12.86
C THR A 24 10.98 13.03 13.70
N ASP A 25 12.20 12.60 13.98
CA ASP A 25 12.43 11.42 14.83
C ASP A 25 12.33 11.75 16.33
N GLY A 26 12.37 10.71 17.18
CA GLY A 26 12.32 10.87 18.64
C GLY A 26 13.52 11.59 19.27
N ARG A 27 14.54 11.95 18.48
CA ARG A 27 15.69 12.78 18.91
C ARG A 27 15.55 14.23 18.44
N GLY A 28 14.42 14.61 17.86
CA GLY A 28 14.16 15.95 17.35
C GLY A 28 14.88 16.27 16.03
N ARG A 29 15.39 15.26 15.32
CA ARG A 29 15.99 15.47 14.00
C ARG A 29 14.90 15.39 12.95
N THR A 30 14.77 16.44 12.14
CA THR A 30 13.85 16.48 11.01
C THR A 30 14.58 16.12 9.72
N VAL A 31 14.03 15.16 8.99
CA VAL A 31 14.51 14.72 7.67
C VAL A 31 13.55 15.21 6.60
N ASP A 32 14.10 15.68 5.48
CA ASP A 32 13.36 16.17 4.31
C ASP A 32 13.25 15.07 3.24
N PHE A 33 12.01 14.79 2.83
CA PHE A 33 11.61 13.80 1.83
C PHE A 33 10.92 14.45 0.61
N THR A 34 10.91 15.78 0.49
CA THR A 34 10.24 16.49 -0.62
C THR A 34 10.76 16.13 -2.02
N ASN A 35 12.00 15.61 -2.11
CA ASN A 35 12.59 15.09 -3.36
C ASN A 35 12.85 13.58 -3.28
N THR A 36 11.95 12.84 -2.62
CA THR A 36 12.07 11.39 -2.43
C THR A 36 10.81 10.69 -2.88
N VAL A 37 10.97 9.58 -3.62
CA VAL A 37 9.87 8.67 -3.94
C VAL A 37 9.74 7.67 -2.80
N ILE A 38 8.55 7.62 -2.21
CA ILE A 38 8.24 6.73 -1.10
C ILE A 38 7.50 5.52 -1.65
N VAL A 39 8.10 4.34 -1.52
CA VAL A 39 7.52 3.08 -1.98
C VAL A 39 7.16 2.23 -0.77
N MET A 40 5.88 1.88 -0.67
CA MET A 40 5.36 0.98 0.36
C MET A 40 4.88 -0.31 -0.29
N THR A 41 5.18 -1.42 0.37
CA THR A 41 4.86 -2.77 -0.08
C THR A 41 3.91 -3.42 0.92
N SER A 42 2.98 -4.23 0.41
CA SER A 42 2.04 -4.98 1.22
C SER A 42 1.76 -6.33 0.57
N ASN A 43 1.54 -7.36 1.38
CA ASN A 43 1.06 -8.65 0.88
C ASN A 43 -0.48 -8.72 0.81
N LEU A 44 -1.19 -7.64 1.13
CA LEU A 44 -2.65 -7.62 1.05
C LEU A 44 -3.10 -7.85 -0.40
N GLY A 45 -4.09 -8.74 -0.58
CA GLY A 45 -4.59 -9.11 -1.90
C GLY A 45 -3.75 -10.15 -2.66
N ALA A 46 -2.64 -10.65 -2.10
CA ALA A 46 -1.84 -11.71 -2.74
C ALA A 46 -2.64 -12.99 -3.00
N SER A 47 -3.59 -13.34 -2.12
CA SER A 47 -4.50 -14.47 -2.31
C SER A 47 -5.59 -14.20 -3.36
N ALA A 48 -5.95 -12.94 -3.61
CA ALA A 48 -6.93 -12.56 -4.62
C ALA A 48 -6.36 -12.59 -6.04
N ALA A 49 -5.05 -12.35 -6.18
CA ALA A 49 -4.30 -12.55 -7.42
C ALA A 49 -4.08 -14.05 -7.74
N ALA A 50 -4.16 -14.92 -6.74
CA ALA A 50 -4.18 -16.37 -6.91
C ALA A 50 -5.61 -16.86 -7.19
N GLY A 51 -6.19 -16.44 -8.32
CA GLY A 51 -7.49 -16.93 -8.79
C GLY A 51 -7.55 -18.47 -8.89
N PRO A 52 -8.75 -19.07 -8.98
CA PRO A 52 -8.93 -20.53 -9.01
C PRO A 52 -8.08 -21.12 -10.13
N ALA A 53 -7.16 -22.01 -9.74
CA ALA A 53 -6.25 -22.80 -10.58
C ALA A 53 -6.18 -22.27 -12.03
N ARG A 54 -5.33 -21.26 -12.23
CA ARG A 54 -4.92 -20.74 -13.54
C ARG A 54 -4.86 -21.91 -14.52
N ARG A 55 -5.86 -22.04 -15.41
CA ARG A 55 -5.84 -23.05 -16.47
C ARG A 55 -4.51 -22.83 -17.20
N VAL A 56 -3.64 -23.83 -17.11
CA VAL A 56 -2.28 -23.77 -17.68
C VAL A 56 -2.43 -23.58 -19.18
N GLY A 57 -2.28 -22.32 -19.60
CA GLY A 57 -2.31 -21.87 -20.98
C GLY A 57 -1.53 -20.57 -21.02
N PHE A 58 -0.45 -20.54 -21.82
CA PHE A 58 0.42 -19.38 -21.99
C PHE A 58 -0.28 -18.32 -22.85
N GLY A 59 -1.33 -17.70 -22.30
CA GLY A 59 -2.02 -16.55 -22.88
C GLY A 59 -2.16 -15.48 -21.82
N ALA A 60 -1.93 -14.21 -22.17
CA ALA A 60 -2.20 -13.11 -21.27
C ALA A 60 -3.66 -13.20 -20.79
N ALA A 61 -3.88 -13.18 -19.47
CA ALA A 61 -5.21 -13.14 -18.90
C ALA A 61 -6.01 -11.96 -19.51
N PRO A 62 -7.31 -12.12 -19.79
CA PRO A 62 -8.16 -11.03 -20.27
C PRO A 62 -7.99 -9.76 -19.42
N VAL A 63 -8.02 -8.59 -20.05
CA VAL A 63 -7.88 -7.29 -19.36
C VAL A 63 -8.88 -7.16 -18.20
N GLU A 64 -10.12 -7.61 -18.40
CA GLU A 64 -11.18 -7.65 -17.38
C GLU A 64 -10.81 -8.45 -16.12
N THR A 65 -10.13 -9.59 -16.27
CA THR A 65 -9.68 -10.39 -15.12
C THR A 65 -8.60 -9.66 -14.29
N ARG A 66 -7.71 -8.90 -14.94
CA ARG A 66 -6.67 -8.12 -14.23
C ARG A 66 -7.27 -6.93 -13.47
N HIS A 67 -8.27 -6.26 -14.03
CA HIS A 67 -8.98 -5.19 -13.33
C HIS A 67 -9.68 -5.73 -12.07
N GLY A 68 -10.39 -6.86 -12.18
CA GLY A 68 -11.04 -7.48 -11.02
C GLY A 68 -10.07 -7.94 -9.92
N GLU A 69 -8.88 -8.42 -10.28
CA GLU A 69 -7.82 -8.76 -9.31
C GLU A 69 -7.28 -7.52 -8.59
N ARG A 70 -7.00 -6.45 -9.35
CA ARG A 70 -6.54 -5.17 -8.80
C ARG A 70 -7.56 -4.57 -7.84
N ASP A 71 -8.83 -4.53 -8.21
CA ASP A 71 -9.88 -3.93 -7.39
C ASP A 71 -10.05 -4.69 -6.07
N ARG A 72 -9.96 -6.02 -6.09
CA ARG A 72 -9.98 -6.84 -4.87
C ARG A 72 -8.78 -6.59 -3.98
N ALA A 73 -7.59 -6.43 -4.55
CA ALA A 73 -6.39 -6.11 -3.80
C ALA A 73 -6.49 -4.71 -3.14
N LEU A 74 -6.97 -3.70 -3.89
CA LEU A 74 -7.19 -2.35 -3.36
C LEU A 74 -8.26 -2.33 -2.25
N MET A 75 -9.34 -3.09 -2.41
CA MET A 75 -10.35 -3.23 -1.35
C MET A 75 -9.78 -3.86 -0.07
N SER A 76 -8.92 -4.88 -0.20
CA SER A 76 -8.23 -5.49 0.94
C SER A 76 -7.29 -4.50 1.63
N ALA A 77 -6.55 -3.69 0.85
CA ALA A 77 -5.66 -2.65 1.36
C ALA A 77 -6.45 -1.57 2.12
N ARG A 78 -7.53 -1.05 1.53
CA ARG A 78 -8.41 -0.05 2.14
C ARG A 78 -9.01 -0.51 3.47
N ARG A 79 -9.30 -1.81 3.63
CA ARG A 79 -9.84 -2.35 4.89
C ARG A 79 -8.78 -2.49 5.99
N ALA A 80 -7.52 -2.73 5.62
CA ALA A 80 -6.45 -3.01 6.57
C ALA A 80 -5.70 -1.75 7.02
N LEU A 81 -5.64 -0.72 6.17
CA LEU A 81 -4.95 0.53 6.48
C LEU A 81 -5.89 1.53 7.18
N PRO A 82 -5.36 2.37 8.09
CA PRO A 82 -6.12 3.48 8.66
C PRO A 82 -6.66 4.41 7.56
N PRO A 83 -7.90 4.93 7.69
CA PRO A 83 -8.48 5.83 6.70
C PRO A 83 -7.61 7.05 6.41
N GLU A 84 -6.95 7.61 7.42
CA GLU A 84 -6.06 8.76 7.31
C GLU A 84 -4.90 8.45 6.37
N LEU A 85 -4.30 7.26 6.53
CA LEU A 85 -3.20 6.81 5.69
C LEU A 85 -3.66 6.50 4.26
N TRP A 86 -4.81 5.82 4.12
CA TRP A 86 -5.36 5.48 2.81
C TRP A 86 -5.62 6.72 1.96
N ASN A 87 -6.25 7.75 2.54
CA ASN A 87 -6.60 8.97 1.83
C ASN A 87 -5.37 9.73 1.30
N ARG A 88 -4.18 9.56 1.90
CA ARG A 88 -2.94 10.19 1.42
C ARG A 88 -2.22 9.42 0.32
N ILE A 89 -2.49 8.12 0.21
CA ILE A 89 -1.88 7.25 -0.82
C ILE A 89 -2.73 7.25 -2.09
N ASP A 90 -4.04 7.44 -1.96
CA ASP A 90 -5.02 7.44 -3.07
C ASP A 90 -5.09 8.77 -3.83
N GLU A 91 -4.65 9.88 -3.22
CA GLU A 91 -4.48 11.20 -3.87
C GLU A 91 -3.28 11.20 -4.84
#